data_AF-A0A2H0QA77-F1
#
_entry.id   AF-A0A2H0QA77-F1
#
_cell.length_a   1.000
_cell.length_b   1.000
_cell.length_c   1.000
_cell.angle_alpha   90.00
_cell.angle_beta   90.00
_cell.angle_gamma   90.00
#
_symmetry.space_group_name_H-M   'P 1'
#
loop_
_entity.id
_entity.type
_entity.pdbx_description
1 polymer ?
#
loop_
_entity_poly.entity_id
_entity_poly.type
_entity_poly.pdbx_seq_one_letter_code
_entity_poly.pdbx_strand_id
1 'polypeptide(L)'
;MSAQASECDFYQKLESEYQCHSKGYPINFGYKYCIQFINKKKSFSLEGQQWLANTRECLINELKNTGFNNCKELRDFAFESHGPCYEQAGFCSLSKKDRKELYKMILPNFWRVSLIFDGLSLLRSCD
;
A
#
# COMPACT_ATOMS: atom_id res chain seq x y z
N MET A 1 19.26 5.88 9.59
CA MET A 1 18.01 5.33 9.00
C MET A 1 17.63 6.20 7.81
N SER A 2 17.23 5.61 6.68
CA SER A 2 16.80 6.41 5.52
C SER A 2 15.42 7.03 5.79
N ALA A 3 15.18 8.25 5.31
CA ALA A 3 13.92 8.98 5.52
C ALA A 3 12.66 8.19 5.08
N GLN A 4 12.81 7.25 4.15
CA GLN A 4 11.69 6.41 3.68
C GLN A 4 11.34 5.28 4.67
N ALA A 5 12.34 4.68 5.34
CA ALA A 5 12.06 3.68 6.36
C ALA A 5 11.30 4.32 7.54
N SER A 6 11.63 5.56 7.90
CA SER A 6 10.91 6.30 8.94
C SER A 6 9.46 6.64 8.58
N GLU A 7 9.08 6.68 7.30
CA GLU A 7 7.68 6.84 6.92
C GLU A 7 6.86 5.58 7.24
N CYS A 8 7.46 4.39 7.07
CA CYS A 8 6.77 3.15 7.39
C CYS A 8 6.55 2.95 8.90
N ASP A 9 7.37 3.59 9.76
CA ASP A 9 7.17 3.59 11.22
C ASP A 9 5.81 4.18 11.63
N PHE A 10 5.15 4.94 10.74
CA PHE A 10 3.75 5.34 10.90
C PHE A 10 2.85 4.16 11.27
N TYR A 11 2.98 3.03 10.59
CA TYR A 11 2.13 1.86 10.83
C TYR A 11 2.36 1.23 12.21
N GLN A 12 3.57 1.36 12.77
CA GLN A 12 3.86 0.90 14.14
C GLN A 12 3.22 1.82 15.18
N LYS A 13 3.18 3.13 14.91
CA LYS A 13 2.46 4.11 15.74
C LYS A 13 0.96 3.86 15.68
N LEU A 14 0.42 3.66 14.48
CA LEU A 14 -0.99 3.33 14.27
C LEU A 14 -1.38 2.04 14.99
N GLU A 15 -0.52 1.02 14.98
CA GLU A 15 -0.72 -0.19 15.77
C GLU A 15 -0.72 0.09 17.28
N SER A 16 0.18 0.94 17.77
CA SER A 16 0.22 1.31 19.19
C SER A 16 -1.05 2.04 19.65
N GLU A 17 -1.67 2.81 18.74
CA GLU A 17 -2.91 3.55 18.99
C GLU A 17 -4.14 2.65 18.98
N TYR A 18 -4.31 1.83 17.94
CA TYR A 18 -5.52 1.04 17.72
C TYR A 18 -5.45 -0.39 18.27
N GLN A 19 -4.25 -0.91 18.55
CA GLN A 19 -4.01 -2.24 19.14
C GLN A 19 -4.70 -3.38 18.38
N CYS A 20 -4.62 -3.37 17.03
CA CYS A 20 -5.28 -4.36 16.18
C CYS A 20 -4.60 -5.75 16.18
N HIS A 21 -3.45 -5.84 16.85
CA HIS A 21 -2.59 -7.00 17.03
C HIS A 21 -2.02 -7.55 15.72
N SER A 22 -1.27 -8.65 15.81
CA SER A 22 -0.50 -9.24 14.71
C SER A 22 -1.31 -9.67 13.48
N LYS A 23 -2.64 -9.70 13.56
CA LYS A 23 -3.53 -9.98 12.43
C LYS A 23 -4.16 -8.72 11.84
N GLY A 24 -4.04 -7.58 12.51
CA GLY A 24 -4.56 -6.29 12.10
C GLY A 24 -3.85 -5.70 10.88
N TYR A 25 -4.54 -4.79 10.20
CA TYR A 25 -4.03 -4.10 9.01
C TYR A 25 -2.67 -3.40 9.24
N PRO A 26 -2.46 -2.61 10.32
CA PRO A 26 -1.27 -1.78 10.45
C PRO A 26 0.03 -2.57 10.29
N ILE A 27 0.18 -3.69 10.98
CA ILE A 27 1.42 -4.48 10.92
C ILE A 27 1.38 -5.56 9.83
N ASN A 28 0.31 -6.36 9.78
CA ASN A 28 0.26 -7.54 8.92
C ASN A 28 0.17 -7.19 7.43
N PHE A 29 -0.29 -5.97 7.11
CA PHE A 29 -0.41 -5.48 5.75
C PHE A 29 0.36 -4.17 5.53
N GLY A 30 -0.06 -3.07 6.18
CA GLY A 30 0.47 -1.72 5.94
C GLY A 30 1.99 -1.63 6.05
N TYR A 31 2.54 -1.95 7.22
CA TYR A 31 3.99 -1.95 7.47
C TYR A 31 4.73 -2.92 6.53
N LYS A 32 4.24 -4.16 6.43
CA LYS A 32 4.85 -5.21 5.60
C LYS A 32 5.03 -4.75 4.15
N TYR A 33 3.99 -4.20 3.52
CA TYR A 33 4.07 -3.78 2.12
C TYR A 33 4.77 -2.44 1.94
N CYS A 34 4.64 -1.51 2.89
CA CYS A 34 5.43 -0.26 2.89
C CYS A 34 6.93 -0.56 2.83
N ILE A 35 7.42 -1.48 3.67
CA ILE A 35 8.83 -1.91 3.66
C ILE A 35 9.18 -2.66 2.37
N GLN A 36 8.29 -3.50 1.83
CA GLN A 36 8.55 -4.17 0.55
C GLN A 36 8.73 -3.19 -0.61
N PHE A 37 7.94 -2.12 -0.67
CA PHE A 37 8.07 -1.07 -1.69
C PHE A 37 9.47 -0.42 -1.62
N ILE A 38 10.00 -0.18 -0.42
CA ILE A 38 11.37 0.33 -0.22
C ILE A 38 12.41 -0.70 -0.69
N ASN A 39 12.28 -1.94 -0.24
CA ASN A 39 13.25 -3.00 -0.51
C ASN A 39 13.32 -3.39 -1.99
N LYS A 40 12.17 -3.31 -2.68
CA LYS A 40 12.05 -3.64 -4.11
C LYS A 40 12.22 -2.43 -5.01
N LYS A 41 12.37 -1.20 -4.49
CA LYS A 41 12.53 0.03 -5.26
C LYS A 41 13.49 -0.14 -6.47
N LYS A 42 14.65 -0.76 -6.26
CA LYS A 42 15.67 -0.96 -7.31
C LYS A 42 15.27 -1.90 -8.46
N SER A 43 14.23 -2.73 -8.33
CA SER A 43 13.75 -3.56 -9.44
C SER A 43 12.85 -2.81 -10.42
N PHE A 44 12.40 -1.61 -10.05
CA PHE A 44 11.53 -0.75 -10.85
C PHE A 44 12.34 0.28 -11.66
N SER A 45 11.76 0.75 -12.75
CA SER A 45 12.21 1.93 -13.50
C SER A 45 12.22 3.19 -12.62
N LEU A 46 12.75 4.31 -13.10
CA LEU A 46 12.69 5.57 -12.34
C LEU A 46 11.24 6.02 -12.12
N GLU A 47 10.39 5.85 -13.12
CA GLU A 47 8.96 6.12 -13.07
C GLU A 47 8.26 5.21 -12.05
N GLY A 48 8.57 3.91 -12.07
CA GLY A 48 8.05 2.94 -11.11
C GLY A 48 8.52 3.23 -9.68
N GLN A 49 9.74 3.70 -9.49
CA GLN A 49 10.25 4.12 -8.19
C GLN A 49 9.51 5.34 -7.65
N GLN A 50 9.17 6.30 -8.51
CA GLN A 50 8.34 7.45 -8.14
C GLN A 50 6.92 7.00 -7.78
N TRP A 51 6.33 6.10 -8.57
CA TRP A 51 5.01 5.54 -8.30
C TRP A 51 4.95 4.83 -6.94
N LEU A 52 5.96 4.03 -6.60
CA LEU A 52 6.05 3.37 -5.28
C LEU A 52 6.11 4.39 -4.13
N ALA A 53 6.84 5.49 -4.30
CA ALA A 53 6.93 6.55 -3.30
C ALA A 53 5.59 7.28 -3.13
N ASN A 54 5.02 7.75 -4.24
CA ASN A 54 3.73 8.47 -4.26
C ASN A 54 2.59 7.61 -3.68
N THR A 55 2.55 6.33 -4.03
CA THR A 55 1.54 5.39 -3.52
C THR A 55 1.65 5.25 -2.00
N ARG A 56 2.87 5.08 -1.46
CA ARG A 56 3.10 4.99 -0.02
C ARG A 56 2.67 6.26 0.70
N GLU A 57 3.05 7.41 0.17
CA GLU A 57 2.72 8.70 0.74
C GLU A 57 1.20 8.91 0.78
N CYS A 58 0.50 8.65 -0.32
CA CYS A 58 -0.96 8.74 -0.40
C CYS A 58 -1.63 7.85 0.63
N LEU A 59 -1.29 6.55 0.67
CA LEU A 59 -1.88 5.59 1.62
C LEU A 59 -1.67 6.00 3.09
N ILE A 60 -0.48 6.50 3.43
CA ILE A 60 -0.19 6.96 4.79
C ILE A 60 -1.00 8.22 5.11
N ASN A 61 -1.13 9.15 4.17
CA ASN A 61 -1.87 10.39 4.38
C ASN A 61 -3.38 10.15 4.53
N GLU A 62 -3.97 9.24 3.75
CA GLU A 62 -5.37 8.82 3.92
C GLU A 62 -5.65 8.35 5.36
N LEU A 63 -4.73 7.56 5.93
CA LEU A 63 -4.85 7.06 7.29
C LEU A 63 -4.57 8.11 8.37
N LYS A 64 -3.63 9.04 8.14
CA LYS A 64 -3.37 10.14 9.09
C LYS A 64 -4.55 11.10 9.23
N ASN A 65 -5.30 11.28 8.16
CA ASN A 65 -6.39 12.25 8.09
C ASN A 65 -7.74 11.66 8.50
N THR A 66 -7.77 10.39 8.93
CA THR A 66 -8.99 9.66 9.23
C THR A 66 -8.89 9.02 10.61
N GLY A 67 -9.91 9.25 11.46
CA GLY A 67 -10.06 8.55 12.74
C GLY A 67 -11.01 7.37 12.58
N PHE A 68 -10.77 6.29 13.33
CA PHE A 68 -11.58 5.06 13.26
C PHE A 68 -12.11 4.69 14.64
N ASN A 69 -13.26 4.00 14.70
CA ASN A 69 -13.80 3.51 15.97
C ASN A 69 -13.24 2.15 16.36
N ASN A 70 -12.79 1.36 15.39
CA ASN A 70 -12.28 0.01 15.62
C ASN A 70 -11.39 -0.47 14.46
N CYS A 71 -10.70 -1.59 14.70
CA CYS A 71 -9.79 -2.21 13.73
C CYS A 71 -10.44 -2.71 12.44
N LYS A 72 -11.75 -3.03 12.45
CA LYS A 72 -12.46 -3.42 11.23
C LYS A 72 -12.66 -2.20 10.33
N GLU A 73 -13.11 -1.10 10.89
CA GLU A 73 -13.31 0.17 10.16
C GLU A 73 -11.97 0.67 9.57
N LEU A 74 -10.91 0.70 10.39
CA LEU A 74 -9.55 1.03 9.93
C LEU A 74 -9.14 0.13 8.76
N ARG A 75 -9.29 -1.19 8.90
CA ARG A 75 -8.88 -2.16 7.86
C ARG A 75 -9.66 -1.93 6.56
N ASP A 76 -10.97 -1.79 6.64
CA ASP A 76 -11.83 -1.70 5.47
C ASP A 76 -11.53 -0.39 4.71
N PHE A 77 -11.45 0.75 5.42
CA PHE A 77 -11.02 2.03 4.82
C PHE A 77 -9.62 1.95 4.21
N ALA A 78 -8.68 1.31 4.91
CA ALA A 78 -7.31 1.20 4.43
C ALA A 78 -7.20 0.37 3.14
N PHE A 79 -8.04 -0.64 2.94
CA PHE A 79 -8.09 -1.36 1.66
C PHE A 79 -8.73 -0.50 0.57
N GLU A 80 -9.87 0.13 0.86
CA GLU A 80 -10.58 1.00 -0.10
C GLU A 80 -9.71 2.14 -0.66
N SER A 81 -8.77 2.68 0.14
CA SER A 81 -7.87 3.76 -0.31
C SER A 81 -6.81 3.32 -1.34
N HIS A 82 -6.57 2.02 -1.55
CA HIS A 82 -5.55 1.54 -2.49
C HIS A 82 -5.86 1.90 -3.94
N GLY A 83 -7.10 1.69 -4.38
CA GLY A 83 -7.50 1.98 -5.76
C GLY A 83 -7.22 3.45 -6.14
N PRO A 84 -7.82 4.42 -5.43
CA PRO A 84 -7.58 5.84 -5.64
C PRO A 84 -6.10 6.23 -5.54
N CYS A 85 -5.37 5.76 -4.52
CA CYS A 85 -3.96 6.10 -4.37
C CYS A 85 -3.08 5.55 -5.49
N TYR A 86 -3.37 4.36 -6.00
CA TYR A 86 -2.60 3.76 -7.10
C TYR A 86 -2.87 4.53 -8.40
N GLU A 87 -4.12 4.90 -8.65
CA GLU A 87 -4.52 5.72 -9.79
C GLU A 87 -3.86 7.10 -9.74
N GLN A 88 -3.99 7.81 -8.62
CA GLN A 88 -3.38 9.12 -8.40
C GLN A 88 -1.85 9.09 -8.52
N ALA A 89 -1.21 8.00 -8.07
CA ALA A 89 0.23 7.83 -8.24
C ALA A 89 0.66 7.57 -9.70
N GLY A 90 -0.28 7.28 -10.61
CA GLY A 90 -0.03 7.08 -12.03
C GLY A 90 0.06 5.61 -12.46
N PHE A 91 -0.67 4.70 -11.81
CA PHE A 91 -0.62 3.26 -12.10
C PHE A 91 -0.84 2.92 -13.59
N CYS A 92 -1.80 3.59 -14.24
CA CYS A 92 -2.14 3.34 -15.64
C CYS A 92 -0.99 3.67 -16.61
N SER A 93 -0.17 4.64 -16.24
CA SER A 93 1.01 5.08 -17.01
C SER A 93 2.25 4.22 -16.78
N LEU A 94 2.20 3.26 -15.86
CA LEU A 94 3.36 2.40 -15.59
C LEU A 94 3.70 1.51 -16.78
N SER A 95 5.00 1.29 -16.98
CA SER A 95 5.48 0.35 -17.98
C SER A 95 4.95 -1.07 -17.69
N LYS A 96 4.85 -1.91 -18.73
CA LYS A 96 4.49 -3.33 -18.56
C LYS A 96 5.48 -4.06 -17.62
N LYS A 97 6.75 -3.63 -17.61
CA LYS A 97 7.79 -4.18 -16.73
C LYS A 97 7.50 -3.84 -15.27
N ASP A 98 7.20 -2.59 -14.94
CA ASP A 98 6.93 -2.16 -13.56
C ASP A 98 5.65 -2.81 -13.01
N ARG A 99 4.60 -2.88 -13.83
CA ARG A 99 3.38 -3.64 -13.47
C ARG A 99 3.70 -5.10 -13.16
N LYS A 100 4.55 -5.75 -13.97
CA LYS A 100 5.00 -7.13 -13.72
C LYS A 100 5.79 -7.26 -12.41
N GLU A 101 6.69 -6.33 -12.10
CA GLU A 101 7.42 -6.34 -10.82
C GLU A 101 6.49 -6.13 -9.61
N LEU A 102 5.50 -5.24 -9.73
CA LEU A 102 4.45 -5.08 -8.72
C LEU A 102 3.67 -6.38 -8.50
N TYR A 103 3.18 -7.01 -9.57
CA TYR A 103 2.46 -8.27 -9.45
C TYR A 103 3.30 -9.38 -8.80
N LYS A 104 4.59 -9.51 -9.16
CA LYS A 104 5.51 -10.46 -8.53
C LYS A 104 5.67 -10.22 -7.02
N MET A 105 5.64 -8.97 -6.58
CA MET A 105 5.73 -8.61 -5.17
C MET A 105 4.46 -8.99 -4.39
N ILE A 106 3.29 -8.91 -5.02
CA ILE A 106 1.98 -9.14 -4.39
C ILE A 106 1.55 -10.63 -4.45
N LEU A 107 1.79 -11.30 -5.59
CA LEU A 107 1.34 -12.67 -5.91
C LEU A 107 1.61 -13.74 -4.83
N PRO A 108 2.81 -13.83 -4.22
CA PRO A 108 3.11 -14.85 -3.22
C PRO A 108 2.22 -14.79 -1.97
N ASN A 109 1.54 -13.67 -1.74
CA ASN A 109 0.67 -13.43 -0.60
C ASN A 109 -0.81 -13.26 -1.00
N PHE A 110 -1.14 -13.46 -2.28
CA PHE A 110 -2.47 -13.26 -2.87
C PHE A 110 -3.55 -14.12 -2.20
N TRP A 111 -3.18 -15.29 -1.66
CA TRP A 111 -4.07 -16.21 -0.92
C TRP A 111 -4.55 -15.71 0.45
N ARG A 112 -4.07 -14.55 0.95
CA ARG A 112 -4.39 -14.06 2.31
C ARG A 112 -5.17 -12.74 2.36
N VAL A 113 -5.55 -12.16 1.23
CA VAL A 113 -6.05 -10.78 1.18
C VAL A 113 -7.24 -10.67 0.25
N SER A 114 -8.23 -9.85 0.60
CA SER A 114 -9.33 -9.36 -0.25
C SER A 114 -8.85 -8.51 -1.45
N LEU A 115 -7.64 -8.74 -1.97
CA LEU A 115 -7.06 -8.15 -3.19
C LEU A 115 -7.97 -8.33 -4.44
N ILE A 116 -8.98 -9.19 -4.31
CA ILE A 116 -10.06 -9.41 -5.26
C ILE A 116 -10.90 -8.14 -5.48
N PHE A 117 -11.10 -7.28 -4.47
CA PHE A 117 -11.93 -6.08 -4.63
C PHE A 117 -11.15 -4.86 -5.20
N ASP A 118 -9.91 -4.61 -4.73
CA ASP A 118 -9.13 -3.45 -5.19
C ASP A 118 -8.43 -3.68 -6.54
N GLY A 119 -8.02 -4.92 -6.83
CA GLY A 119 -7.46 -5.27 -8.14
C GLY A 119 -8.47 -5.09 -9.29
N LEU A 120 -9.78 -5.24 -9.00
CA LEU A 120 -10.87 -5.04 -9.95
C LEU A 120 -11.18 -3.56 -10.19
N SER A 121 -10.93 -2.69 -9.20
CA SER A 121 -11.03 -1.24 -9.36
C SER A 121 -9.93 -0.71 -10.28
N LEU A 122 -8.68 -1.12 -10.04
CA LEU A 122 -7.51 -0.69 -10.83
C LEU A 122 -7.51 -1.15 -12.29
N LEU A 123 -8.15 -2.29 -12.60
CA LEU A 123 -8.30 -2.77 -13.96
C LEU A 123 -9.43 -2.07 -14.73
N ARG A 124 -10.33 -1.37 -14.04
CA ARG A 124 -11.42 -0.60 -14.64
C ARG A 124 -11.10 0.89 -14.80
N SER A 125 -10.15 1.44 -14.05
CA SER A 125 -9.77 2.86 -14.12
C SER A 125 -8.64 3.16 -15.12
N CYS A 126 -8.04 2.15 -15.73
CA CYS A 126 -7.12 2.32 -16.84
C CYS A 126 -7.82 2.00 -18.16
N ASP A 127 -8.46 3.02 -18.76
CA ASP A 127 -8.98 2.98 -20.13
C ASP A 127 -7.87 2.79 -21.19
#